data_AF-A0AAU4EGA0-F1
#
_entry.id   AF-A0AAU4EGA0-F1
#
_cell.length_a   1.000
_cell.length_b   1.000
_cell.length_c   1.000
_cell.angle_alpha   90.00
_cell.angle_beta   90.00
_cell.angle_gamma   90.00
#
_symmetry.space_group_name_H-M   'P 1'
#
loop_
_entity.id
_entity.type
_entity.pdbx_description
1 polymer ?
#
loop_
_entity_poly.entity_id
_entity_poly.type
_entity_poly.pdbx_seq_one_letter_code
_entity_poly.pdbx_strand_id
1 'polypeptide(L)'
;MKRILLAALVAAGLVTPVGAAGAAVSYPGLAAAFDNVGVSTAAQPGAADLDGSGHSLVAEDLAAAGWAPGRTITVDGAPLALPAYSPGAPDNVVAAGQRIEGSFAGAALSFLVTSTGTASSGTGTIDYADGHVQTFRLGAPDWYFGPGDRMTVSFPRWNTPSGPNAFSAKLYTVSVPLDPGASATAVTLPTIGSGAALHVFALGVRPAAGPWAGTWAAATDDGLAAGPWPERTLRMVEHTSRGGSQVRVRLDNAYDPGPLVVGHATVAVRQAGATPVSTPVTLTFGGQPEAALPAGGQAVSDPLPFAVPADADLLVSLYLKGTVTNAPAHSVGLQDMYTTADGTGDHTADTGDFPSAGTFGFWTILAGIDVADADTAGTVVAFGDSITDGYSSTPNTNSRWPNFLARRLLAGGQAGTPGVVDEGIAGNRILQDAFSGFPDGRTAGVSGLARLNHDLIGQPGARTAIVLEGINDINSDASADDVITGLRQIATELHAAHIRVLAATLTPIKGCSCSNDAHLAARDQVNTFIRTSTGVFDGWVDFDAAVRDPADPESMLAAYDSGDHLHPGDAGYRAMAEAIPLDAL
;
A
#
# COMPACT_ATOMS: atom_id res chain seq x y z
N MET A 1 8.69 28.73 -64.43
CA MET A 1 8.21 28.10 -63.18
C MET A 1 9.32 27.22 -62.64
N LYS A 2 10.06 27.74 -61.65
CA LYS A 2 11.27 27.14 -61.07
C LYS A 2 10.86 26.22 -59.92
N ARG A 3 11.32 24.96 -59.95
CA ARG A 3 11.20 24.02 -58.83
C ARG A 3 12.35 24.29 -57.86
N ILE A 4 12.03 24.67 -56.63
CA ILE A 4 12.98 24.87 -55.53
C ILE A 4 13.04 23.54 -54.76
N LEU A 5 14.20 22.88 -54.79
CA LEU A 5 14.58 21.81 -53.87
C LEU A 5 15.17 22.49 -52.63
N LEU A 6 14.53 22.33 -51.47
CA LEU A 6 15.07 22.82 -50.20
C LEU A 6 15.89 21.68 -49.56
N ALA A 7 17.20 21.86 -49.48
CA ALA A 7 18.11 20.96 -48.78
C ALA A 7 18.00 21.18 -47.26
N ALA A 8 17.80 20.11 -46.51
CA ALA A 8 17.84 20.11 -45.05
C ALA A 8 19.29 20.27 -44.57
N LEU A 9 19.55 21.34 -43.80
CA LEU A 9 20.82 21.58 -43.14
C LEU A 9 20.84 20.77 -41.82
N VAL A 10 21.71 19.76 -41.74
CA VAL A 10 22.00 19.03 -40.50
C VAL A 10 22.96 19.90 -39.68
N ALA A 11 22.46 20.51 -38.61
CA ALA A 11 23.30 21.16 -37.61
C ALA A 11 23.84 20.09 -36.64
N ALA A 12 25.10 19.69 -36.84
CA ALA A 12 25.85 18.91 -35.87
C ALA A 12 26.16 19.79 -34.65
N GLY A 13 25.33 19.70 -33.62
CA GLY A 13 25.63 20.24 -32.30
C GLY A 13 26.68 19.37 -31.61
N LEU A 14 27.85 19.95 -31.37
CA LEU A 14 28.93 19.38 -30.57
C LEU A 14 28.40 18.98 -29.18
N VAL A 15 28.46 17.69 -28.87
CA VAL A 15 28.34 17.18 -27.50
C VAL A 15 29.53 17.75 -26.72
N THR A 16 29.25 18.71 -25.84
CA THR A 16 30.22 19.10 -24.81
C THR A 16 30.28 17.98 -23.79
N PRO A 17 31.48 17.52 -23.38
CA PRO A 17 31.57 16.53 -22.32
C PRO A 17 31.01 17.17 -21.05
N VAL A 18 30.04 16.48 -20.42
CA VAL A 18 29.60 16.78 -19.07
C VAL A 18 30.86 16.89 -18.21
N GLY A 19 31.09 18.06 -17.63
CA GLY A 19 32.21 18.28 -16.72
C GLY A 19 32.18 17.21 -15.64
N ALA A 20 33.33 16.62 -15.35
CA ALA A 20 33.48 15.61 -14.31
C ALA A 20 32.87 16.15 -13.00
N ALA A 21 31.69 15.63 -12.63
CA ALA A 21 31.18 15.76 -11.28
C ALA A 21 32.28 15.22 -10.36
N GLY A 22 32.63 15.97 -9.31
CA GLY A 22 33.53 15.46 -8.29
C GLY A 22 33.04 14.08 -7.84
N ALA A 23 33.94 13.11 -7.69
CA ALA A 23 33.56 11.76 -7.30
C ALA A 23 32.70 11.82 -6.02
N ALA A 24 31.52 11.19 -6.06
CA ALA A 24 30.62 11.09 -4.92
C ALA A 24 31.38 10.57 -3.69
N VAL A 25 31.28 11.27 -2.57
CA VAL A 25 31.90 10.82 -1.31
C VAL A 25 31.21 9.51 -0.91
N SER A 26 32.00 8.45 -0.78
CA SER A 26 31.51 7.11 -0.44
C SER A 26 31.54 6.88 1.06
N TYR A 27 30.48 6.28 1.58
CA TYR A 27 30.27 5.98 2.99
C TYR A 27 29.94 4.49 3.17
N PRO A 28 30.47 3.80 4.20
CA PRO A 28 30.25 2.37 4.42
C PRO A 28 28.82 1.99 4.85
N GLY A 29 27.91 2.97 4.93
CA GLY A 29 26.51 2.82 5.32
C GLY A 29 25.89 4.19 5.60
N LEU A 30 24.55 4.25 5.69
CA LEU A 30 23.82 5.52 5.82
C LEU A 30 24.24 6.32 7.07
N ALA A 31 24.38 5.65 8.21
CA ALA A 31 24.72 6.32 9.47
C ALA A 31 26.11 7.00 9.44
N ALA A 32 27.04 6.49 8.63
CA ALA A 32 28.35 7.12 8.44
C ALA A 32 28.28 8.40 7.59
N ALA A 33 27.18 8.58 6.86
CA ALA A 33 26.90 9.75 6.03
C ALA A 33 26.07 10.83 6.75
N PHE A 34 25.60 10.59 7.99
CA PHE A 34 24.81 11.58 8.72
C PHE A 34 25.60 12.87 8.93
N ASP A 35 25.03 13.97 8.46
CA ASP A 35 25.64 15.29 8.42
C ASP A 35 24.75 16.38 9.03
N ASN A 36 23.54 16.00 9.46
CA ASN A 36 22.56 16.92 10.04
C ASN A 36 21.96 16.39 11.33
N VAL A 37 21.68 17.30 12.27
CA VAL A 37 21.05 17.00 13.57
C VAL A 37 19.58 17.41 13.48
N GLY A 38 18.69 16.44 13.26
CA GLY A 38 17.27 16.68 12.98
C GLY A 38 16.35 16.49 14.18
N VAL A 39 16.81 15.84 15.24
CA VAL A 39 15.98 15.48 16.41
C VAL A 39 16.56 16.11 17.68
N SER A 40 15.70 16.75 18.49
CA SER A 40 16.06 17.23 19.83
C SER A 40 14.96 16.95 20.85
N THR A 41 15.32 16.98 22.13
CA THR A 41 14.33 16.89 23.22
C THR A 41 13.56 18.20 23.35
N ALA A 42 12.30 18.15 23.78
CA ALA A 42 11.52 19.36 24.08
C ALA A 42 12.19 20.28 25.12
N ALA A 43 13.04 19.73 26.00
CA ALA A 43 13.79 20.49 27.00
C ALA A 43 15.07 21.16 26.46
N GLN A 44 15.55 20.75 25.28
CA GLN A 44 16.77 21.26 24.64
C GLN A 44 16.55 21.50 23.15
N PRO A 45 15.59 22.36 22.75
CA PRO A 45 15.20 22.54 21.35
C PRO A 45 16.34 23.07 20.47
N GLY A 46 17.27 23.86 21.05
CA GLY A 46 18.44 24.40 20.34
C GLY A 46 19.57 23.39 20.09
N ALA A 47 19.38 22.11 20.42
CA ALA A 47 20.37 21.05 20.19
C ALA A 47 20.29 20.44 18.78
N ALA A 48 19.32 20.86 17.94
CA ALA A 48 19.10 20.34 16.59
C ALA A 48 18.57 21.46 15.66
N ASP A 49 18.81 21.29 14.36
CA ASP A 49 18.35 22.20 13.32
C ASP A 49 18.10 21.41 12.02
N LEU A 50 16.91 20.86 11.90
CA LEU A 50 16.48 20.08 10.74
C LEU A 50 16.36 20.94 9.48
N ASP A 51 15.80 22.14 9.57
CA ASP A 51 15.41 22.96 8.41
C ASP A 51 16.27 24.22 8.17
N GLY A 52 17.32 24.41 8.97
CA GLY A 52 18.21 25.56 8.91
C GLY A 52 17.69 26.82 9.63
N SER A 53 16.54 26.73 10.30
CA SER A 53 15.92 27.82 11.08
C SER A 53 15.87 27.53 12.58
N GLY A 54 16.57 26.50 13.05
CA GLY A 54 16.63 26.05 14.44
C GLY A 54 15.43 25.20 14.86
N HIS A 55 14.77 24.57 13.89
CA HIS A 55 13.59 23.74 14.10
C HIS A 55 13.93 22.26 14.03
N SER A 56 13.25 21.39 14.77
CA SER A 56 13.58 19.95 14.80
C SER A 56 12.41 19.06 15.21
N LEU A 57 12.52 17.77 14.91
CA LEU A 57 11.63 16.75 15.45
C LEU A 57 11.80 16.61 16.97
N VAL A 58 10.71 16.27 17.67
CA VAL A 58 10.70 16.12 19.13
C VAL A 58 10.95 14.66 19.51
N ALA A 59 12.09 14.38 20.15
CA ALA A 59 12.51 13.03 20.52
C ALA A 59 11.45 12.25 21.34
N GLU A 60 10.76 12.95 22.25
CA GLU A 60 9.71 12.36 23.08
C GLU A 60 8.50 11.90 22.27
N ASP A 61 8.16 12.62 21.19
CA ASP A 61 7.02 12.28 20.34
C ASP A 61 7.35 11.13 19.39
N LEU A 62 8.59 11.05 18.90
CA LEU A 62 9.09 9.87 18.18
C LEU A 62 9.02 8.63 19.08
N ALA A 63 9.52 8.73 20.32
CA ALA A 63 9.46 7.62 21.26
C ALA A 63 8.00 7.21 21.59
N ALA A 64 7.10 8.18 21.79
CA ALA A 64 5.68 7.93 22.04
C ALA A 64 4.97 7.24 20.87
N ALA A 65 5.39 7.52 19.63
CA ALA A 65 4.91 6.85 18.43
C ALA A 65 5.46 5.42 18.24
N GLY A 66 6.39 4.97 19.10
CA GLY A 66 7.10 3.68 18.94
C GLY A 66 8.36 3.75 18.08
N TRP A 67 8.81 4.95 17.69
CA TRP A 67 9.97 5.23 16.85
C TRP A 67 11.22 5.59 17.69
N ALA A 68 11.46 4.82 18.76
CA ALA A 68 12.57 5.03 19.68
C ALA A 68 13.95 4.86 18.98
N PRO A 69 15.01 5.55 19.46
CA PRO A 69 16.29 5.61 18.77
C PRO A 69 16.96 4.23 18.66
N GLY A 70 17.55 3.94 17.49
CA GLY A 70 18.27 2.68 17.23
C GLY A 70 17.40 1.44 17.09
N ARG A 71 16.06 1.58 17.12
CA ARG A 71 15.14 0.46 16.86
C ARG A 71 15.05 0.17 15.37
N THR A 72 14.69 -1.06 15.03
CA THR A 72 14.22 -1.39 13.69
C THR A 72 12.70 -1.45 13.70
N ILE A 73 12.08 -0.75 12.76
CA ILE A 73 10.65 -0.78 12.51
C ILE A 73 10.39 -1.32 11.11
N THR A 74 9.20 -1.85 10.85
CA THR A 74 8.83 -2.28 9.49
C THR A 74 7.81 -1.31 8.93
N VAL A 75 8.06 -0.79 7.73
CA VAL A 75 7.15 0.06 6.96
C VAL A 75 7.17 -0.43 5.51
N ASP A 76 6.00 -0.56 4.88
CA ASP A 76 5.85 -1.09 3.52
C ASP A 76 6.60 -2.41 3.28
N GLY A 77 6.66 -3.28 4.29
CA GLY A 77 7.40 -4.54 4.29
C GLY A 77 8.93 -4.41 4.39
N ALA A 78 9.48 -3.20 4.50
CA ALA A 78 10.92 -2.97 4.66
C ALA A 78 11.31 -2.74 6.13
N PRO A 79 12.28 -3.49 6.68
CA PRO A 79 12.87 -3.17 7.97
C PRO A 79 13.76 -1.93 7.85
N LEU A 80 13.42 -0.87 8.58
CA LEU A 80 14.13 0.40 8.64
C LEU A 80 14.81 0.54 9.99
N ALA A 81 16.15 0.57 9.99
CA ALA A 81 16.93 0.87 11.19
C ALA A 81 16.89 2.38 11.45
N LEU A 82 16.20 2.78 12.51
CA LEU A 82 16.11 4.17 12.92
C LEU A 82 17.46 4.68 13.44
N PRO A 83 17.77 5.97 13.21
CA PRO A 83 18.99 6.56 13.74
C PRO A 83 19.04 6.45 15.27
N ALA A 84 20.23 6.24 15.82
CA ALA A 84 20.46 6.31 17.26
C ALA A 84 20.53 7.77 17.72
N TYR A 85 19.49 8.55 17.43
CA TYR A 85 19.46 9.98 17.67
C TYR A 85 19.68 10.29 19.15
N SER A 86 20.55 11.25 19.41
CA SER A 86 20.89 11.75 20.74
C SER A 86 21.18 13.24 20.65
N PRO A 87 20.97 14.04 21.72
CA PRO A 87 21.10 15.49 21.64
C PRO A 87 22.44 15.94 21.04
N GLY A 88 22.38 16.70 19.93
CA GLY A 88 23.55 17.26 19.25
C GLY A 88 24.32 16.29 18.33
N ALA A 89 23.88 15.04 18.18
CA ALA A 89 24.50 14.07 17.28
C ALA A 89 23.74 13.99 15.95
N PRO A 90 24.42 13.95 14.79
CA PRO A 90 23.76 13.79 13.50
C PRO A 90 22.91 12.51 13.42
N ASP A 91 21.71 12.64 12.85
CA ASP A 91 20.70 11.59 12.79
C ASP A 91 20.02 11.46 11.42
N ASN A 92 20.41 12.30 10.45
CA ASN A 92 19.95 12.21 9.07
C ASN A 92 21.02 12.70 8.09
N VAL A 93 20.86 12.32 6.83
CA VAL A 93 21.65 12.82 5.70
C VAL A 93 20.84 13.88 4.95
N VAL A 94 21.43 15.05 4.69
CA VAL A 94 20.90 15.98 3.69
C VAL A 94 21.40 15.57 2.31
N ALA A 95 20.50 15.09 1.44
CA ALA A 95 20.87 14.50 0.15
C ALA A 95 21.60 15.51 -0.78
N ALA A 96 22.87 15.22 -1.05
CA ALA A 96 23.79 16.04 -1.82
C ALA A 96 24.74 15.20 -2.70
N GLY A 97 24.34 13.98 -3.09
CA GLY A 97 25.17 13.08 -3.89
C GLY A 97 26.04 12.11 -3.10
N GLN A 98 25.75 11.87 -1.82
CA GLN A 98 26.45 10.86 -1.02
C GLN A 98 26.27 9.47 -1.63
N ARG A 99 27.35 8.68 -1.73
CA ARG A 99 27.30 7.28 -2.15
C ARG A 99 27.33 6.38 -0.93
N ILE A 100 26.28 5.63 -0.71
CA ILE A 100 26.11 4.72 0.43
C ILE A 100 26.43 3.31 -0.03
N GLU A 101 27.54 2.75 0.45
CA GLU A 101 27.92 1.36 0.19
C GLU A 101 27.09 0.40 1.06
N GLY A 102 26.82 -0.79 0.52
CA GLY A 102 26.07 -1.81 1.23
C GLY A 102 25.83 -3.05 0.38
N SER A 103 25.05 -3.98 0.93
CA SER A 103 24.53 -5.12 0.19
C SER A 103 23.01 -5.04 0.22
N PHE A 104 22.43 -4.65 -0.91
CA PHE A 104 20.99 -4.48 -1.06
C PHE A 104 20.47 -5.56 -2.01
N ALA A 105 19.80 -6.56 -1.45
CA ALA A 105 19.22 -7.68 -2.20
C ALA A 105 17.80 -7.94 -1.69
N GLY A 106 16.81 -7.73 -2.55
CA GLY A 106 15.39 -7.82 -2.20
C GLY A 106 14.50 -7.32 -3.33
N ALA A 107 13.23 -7.04 -3.02
CA ALA A 107 12.28 -6.52 -4.00
C ALA A 107 12.38 -5.01 -4.22
N ALA A 108 12.74 -4.27 -3.16
CA ALA A 108 12.86 -2.81 -3.24
C ALA A 108 13.79 -2.26 -2.17
N LEU A 109 14.30 -1.06 -2.43
CA LEU A 109 15.02 -0.22 -1.49
C LEU A 109 14.07 0.87 -0.98
N SER A 110 13.88 0.94 0.33
CA SER A 110 12.94 1.86 0.98
C SER A 110 13.69 2.91 1.79
N PHE A 111 13.29 4.17 1.61
CA PHE A 111 13.89 5.34 2.23
C PHE A 111 12.88 6.00 3.14
N LEU A 112 13.25 6.27 4.39
CA LEU A 112 12.51 7.15 5.30
C LEU A 112 13.00 8.57 5.11
N VAL A 113 12.13 9.45 4.63
CA VAL A 113 12.49 10.76 4.12
C VAL A 113 11.52 11.87 4.52
N THR A 114 12.00 13.10 4.45
CA THR A 114 11.16 14.29 4.44
C THR A 114 11.88 15.43 3.72
N SER A 115 11.15 16.42 3.22
CA SER A 115 11.77 17.65 2.73
C SER A 115 11.60 18.82 3.70
N THR A 116 12.52 19.77 3.66
CA THR A 116 12.38 21.06 4.34
C THR A 116 12.45 22.21 3.34
N GLY A 117 11.73 23.30 3.63
CA GLY A 117 11.62 24.50 2.79
C GLY A 117 10.53 24.37 1.72
N THR A 118 10.52 23.28 0.97
CA THR A 118 9.41 22.88 0.08
C THR A 118 9.55 21.40 -0.30
N ALA A 119 8.53 20.83 -0.94
CA ALA A 119 8.62 19.50 -1.51
C ALA A 119 9.79 19.43 -2.51
N SER A 120 10.64 18.42 -2.37
CA SER A 120 11.86 18.30 -3.15
C SER A 120 12.01 16.89 -3.72
N SER A 121 12.72 16.79 -4.85
CA SER A 121 13.03 15.51 -5.49
C SER A 121 14.27 15.64 -6.34
N GLY A 122 15.01 14.55 -6.52
CA GLY A 122 16.11 14.47 -7.46
C GLY A 122 16.32 13.05 -7.99
N THR A 123 17.31 12.91 -8.87
CA THR A 123 17.69 11.61 -9.44
C THR A 123 18.88 11.03 -8.67
N GLY A 124 18.73 9.82 -8.16
CA GLY A 124 19.80 9.00 -7.59
C GLY A 124 20.15 7.82 -8.50
N THR A 125 21.16 7.04 -8.09
CA THR A 125 21.55 5.82 -8.79
C THR A 125 21.73 4.63 -7.85
N ILE A 126 21.47 3.42 -8.34
CA ILE A 126 21.76 2.15 -7.67
C ILE A 126 22.81 1.43 -8.51
N ASP A 127 23.96 1.14 -7.90
CA ASP A 127 25.07 0.43 -8.53
C ASP A 127 24.96 -1.07 -8.25
N TYR A 128 24.94 -1.91 -9.28
CA TYR A 128 24.83 -3.36 -9.12
C TYR A 128 26.17 -4.08 -9.28
N ALA A 129 26.26 -5.26 -8.65
CA ALA A 129 27.49 -6.07 -8.61
C ALA A 129 27.98 -6.53 -10.00
N ASP A 130 27.09 -6.61 -10.99
CA ASP A 130 27.41 -6.94 -12.39
C ASP A 130 27.86 -5.70 -13.21
N GLY A 131 27.88 -4.52 -12.59
CA GLY A 131 28.35 -3.26 -13.15
C GLY A 131 27.26 -2.40 -13.82
N HIS A 132 26.01 -2.85 -13.89
CA HIS A 132 24.94 -1.98 -14.38
C HIS A 132 24.50 -0.96 -13.32
N VAL A 133 23.91 0.14 -13.78
CA VAL A 133 23.45 1.25 -12.93
C VAL A 133 21.99 1.54 -13.25
N GLN A 134 21.13 1.46 -12.24
CA GLN A 134 19.73 1.86 -12.32
C GLN A 134 19.58 3.29 -11.84
N THR A 135 18.83 4.12 -12.58
CA THR A 135 18.44 5.45 -12.11
C THR A 135 17.10 5.38 -11.41
N PHE A 136 16.92 6.22 -10.38
CA PHE A 136 15.64 6.35 -9.70
C PHE A 136 15.39 7.80 -9.30
N ARG A 137 14.12 8.13 -9.07
CA ARG A 137 13.73 9.41 -8.49
C ARG A 137 13.43 9.21 -7.01
N LEU A 138 14.05 10.04 -6.17
CA LEU A 138 13.73 10.11 -4.75
C LEU A 138 13.26 11.53 -4.44
N GLY A 139 12.12 11.63 -3.78
CA GLY A 139 11.58 12.91 -3.36
C GLY A 139 10.54 12.72 -2.27
N ALA A 140 10.32 13.78 -1.51
CA ALA A 140 9.37 13.77 -0.41
C ALA A 140 8.63 15.11 -0.35
N PRO A 141 7.36 15.12 0.10
CA PRO A 141 6.73 16.36 0.50
C PRO A 141 7.48 17.06 1.65
N ASP A 142 7.10 18.31 1.89
CA ASP A 142 7.61 19.05 3.05
C ASP A 142 7.14 18.42 4.37
N TRP A 143 8.00 18.43 5.38
CA TRP A 143 7.76 17.82 6.68
C TRP A 143 6.62 18.45 7.47
N TYR A 144 6.31 19.72 7.24
CA TYR A 144 5.25 20.44 7.95
C TYR A 144 4.04 20.69 7.04
N PHE A 145 4.25 21.26 5.84
CA PHE A 145 3.16 21.59 4.90
C PHE A 145 2.76 20.44 3.98
N GLY A 146 3.53 19.35 3.96
CA GLY A 146 3.21 18.20 3.11
C GLY A 146 1.92 17.50 3.52
N PRO A 147 1.33 16.74 2.59
CA PRO A 147 0.01 16.17 2.77
C PRO A 147 0.05 15.03 3.80
N GLY A 148 -1.04 14.89 4.55
CA GLY A 148 -1.17 13.87 5.60
C GLY A 148 -1.53 12.48 5.08
N ASP A 149 -2.00 12.38 3.85
CA ASP A 149 -2.44 11.14 3.23
C ASP A 149 -1.29 10.23 2.77
N ARG A 150 -0.15 10.80 2.39
CA ARG A 150 1.04 10.07 1.96
C ARG A 150 2.03 9.80 3.09
N MET A 151 1.72 10.26 4.30
CA MET A 151 2.64 10.15 5.41
C MET A 151 2.80 8.68 5.81
N THR A 152 4.02 8.32 6.19
CA THR A 152 4.24 7.11 6.97
C THR A 152 3.82 7.34 8.40
N VAL A 153 4.21 8.48 8.98
CA VAL A 153 3.91 8.81 10.37
C VAL A 153 3.82 10.32 10.52
N SER A 154 2.97 10.76 11.46
CA SER A 154 2.94 12.15 11.91
C SER A 154 3.18 12.25 13.42
N PHE A 155 3.90 13.30 13.80
CA PHE A 155 4.17 13.67 15.18
C PHE A 155 3.41 14.95 15.53
N PRO A 156 2.82 15.07 16.73
CA PRO A 156 1.94 16.18 17.09
C PRO A 156 2.65 17.52 17.29
N ARG A 157 3.99 17.52 17.39
CA ARG A 157 4.80 18.71 17.67
C ARG A 157 6.12 18.69 16.92
N TRP A 158 6.69 19.87 16.74
CA TRP A 158 8.10 20.08 16.41
C TRP A 158 8.67 21.22 17.27
N ASN A 159 9.99 21.20 17.47
CA ASN A 159 10.71 22.21 18.22
C ASN A 159 10.93 23.48 17.39
N THR A 160 10.83 24.63 18.05
CA THR A 160 11.36 25.92 17.59
C THR A 160 12.48 26.37 18.54
N PRO A 161 13.30 27.38 18.19
CA PRO A 161 14.32 27.89 19.10
C PRO A 161 13.78 28.33 20.47
N SER A 162 12.49 28.67 20.56
CA SER A 162 11.80 29.04 21.80
C SER A 162 11.10 27.89 22.54
N GLY A 163 11.10 26.67 22.00
CA GLY A 163 10.40 25.50 22.54
C GLY A 163 9.46 24.82 21.54
N PRO A 164 8.81 23.71 21.95
CA PRO A 164 7.90 22.95 21.10
C PRO A 164 6.65 23.76 20.73
N ASN A 165 6.23 23.64 19.47
CA ASN A 165 4.94 24.13 18.97
C ASN A 165 3.95 22.94 18.81
N ALA A 166 2.67 23.22 18.54
CA ALA A 166 1.62 22.20 18.41
C ALA A 166 1.24 21.90 16.95
N PHE A 167 2.17 22.08 16.03
CA PHE A 167 1.97 21.76 14.62
C PHE A 167 2.50 20.36 14.32
N SER A 168 1.88 19.68 13.35
CA SER A 168 2.26 18.32 13.01
C SER A 168 3.47 18.24 12.08
N ALA A 169 4.48 17.47 12.47
CA ALA A 169 5.57 17.07 11.60
C ALA A 169 5.28 15.71 10.96
N LYS A 170 5.82 15.44 9.77
CA LYS A 170 5.55 14.22 8.98
C LYS A 170 6.83 13.64 8.39
N LEU A 171 6.90 12.31 8.39
CA LEU A 171 7.89 11.53 7.63
C LEU A 171 7.17 10.65 6.61
N TYR A 172 7.85 10.38 5.51
CA TYR A 172 7.34 9.66 4.36
C TYR A 172 8.27 8.49 4.03
N THR A 173 7.72 7.41 3.51
CA THR A 173 8.50 6.29 2.98
C THR A 173 8.38 6.28 1.47
N VAL A 174 9.52 6.16 0.81
CA VAL A 174 9.59 6.03 -0.65
C VAL A 174 10.35 4.76 -0.97
N SER A 175 9.75 3.89 -1.78
CA SER A 175 10.37 2.63 -2.18
C SER A 175 10.72 2.67 -3.67
N VAL A 176 11.90 2.13 -3.98
CA VAL A 176 12.44 2.02 -5.33
C VAL A 176 12.61 0.54 -5.64
N PRO A 177 11.93 -0.01 -6.66
CA PRO A 177 12.12 -1.40 -7.04
C PRO A 177 13.58 -1.71 -7.35
N LEU A 178 14.05 -2.87 -6.89
CA LEU A 178 15.37 -3.40 -7.23
C LEU A 178 15.23 -4.42 -8.36
N ASP A 179 16.25 -4.49 -9.21
CA ASP A 179 16.29 -5.44 -10.32
C ASP A 179 16.32 -6.89 -9.78
N PRO A 180 15.34 -7.74 -10.13
CA PRO A 180 15.22 -9.08 -9.57
C PRO A 180 16.46 -9.94 -9.81
N GLY A 181 16.95 -10.58 -8.75
CA GLY A 181 18.11 -11.48 -8.82
C GLY A 181 19.46 -10.78 -8.93
N ALA A 182 19.50 -9.45 -9.04
CA ALA A 182 20.71 -8.67 -8.95
C ALA A 182 20.98 -8.24 -7.50
N SER A 183 22.25 -8.06 -7.14
CA SER A 183 22.65 -7.52 -5.82
C SER A 183 23.20 -6.12 -6.02
N ALA A 184 22.52 -5.13 -5.44
CA ALA A 184 22.99 -3.76 -5.42
C ALA A 184 24.09 -3.60 -4.35
N THR A 185 25.14 -2.88 -4.72
CA THR A 185 26.38 -2.71 -3.94
C THR A 185 26.54 -1.29 -3.39
N ALA A 186 25.84 -0.32 -3.98
CA ALA A 186 25.76 1.03 -3.46
C ALA A 186 24.54 1.78 -3.99
N VAL A 187 24.19 2.83 -3.29
CA VAL A 187 23.14 3.78 -3.66
C VAL A 187 23.72 5.18 -3.58
N THR A 188 23.64 5.95 -4.67
CA THR A 188 23.98 7.37 -4.67
C THR A 188 22.71 8.18 -4.50
N LEU A 189 22.64 8.94 -3.41
CA LEU A 189 21.52 9.84 -3.11
C LEU A 189 21.46 10.97 -4.15
N PRO A 190 20.26 11.53 -4.41
CA PRO A 190 20.15 12.67 -5.32
C PRO A 190 20.88 13.90 -4.80
N THR A 191 21.26 14.79 -5.73
CA THR A 191 21.61 16.18 -5.38
C THR A 191 20.37 17.04 -5.50
N ILE A 192 20.02 17.76 -4.42
CA ILE A 192 18.89 18.69 -4.40
C ILE A 192 19.39 20.12 -4.67
N GLY A 193 18.64 20.88 -5.47
CA GLY A 193 18.96 22.26 -5.78
C GLY A 193 18.78 23.20 -4.57
N SER A 194 19.31 24.42 -4.68
CA SER A 194 19.19 25.43 -3.61
C SER A 194 17.73 25.78 -3.29
N GLY A 195 17.41 25.92 -2.01
CA GLY A 195 16.09 26.39 -1.54
C GLY A 195 15.18 25.29 -0.98
N ALA A 196 15.60 24.03 -1.04
CA ALA A 196 14.99 22.92 -0.32
C ALA A 196 16.08 21.93 0.10
N ALA A 197 15.80 21.10 1.10
CA ALA A 197 16.65 19.96 1.45
C ALA A 197 15.79 18.69 1.53
N LEU A 198 16.35 17.57 1.07
CA LEU A 198 15.77 16.24 1.23
C LEU A 198 16.57 15.51 2.30
N HIS A 199 15.91 15.12 3.38
CA HIS A 199 16.51 14.43 4.51
C HIS A 199 16.26 12.92 4.39
N VAL A 200 17.29 12.11 4.59
CA VAL A 200 17.21 10.65 4.64
C VAL A 200 17.57 10.17 6.04
N PHE A 201 16.60 9.63 6.76
CA PHE A 201 16.74 9.17 8.15
C PHE A 201 17.08 7.69 8.24
N ALA A 202 16.51 6.88 7.36
CA ALA A 202 16.72 5.45 7.32
C ALA A 202 16.68 4.91 5.90
N LEU A 203 17.39 3.80 5.70
CA LEU A 203 17.46 3.04 4.46
C LEU A 203 17.31 1.56 4.81
N GLY A 204 16.40 0.86 4.12
CA GLY A 204 16.16 -0.57 4.33
C GLY A 204 15.78 -1.27 3.03
N VAL A 205 15.86 -2.59 3.04
CA VAL A 205 15.54 -3.41 1.86
C VAL A 205 14.27 -4.20 2.15
N ARG A 206 13.23 -3.97 1.37
CA ARG A 206 12.05 -4.84 1.35
C ARG A 206 12.48 -6.23 0.86
N PRO A 207 12.31 -7.29 1.67
CA PRO A 207 12.68 -8.63 1.26
C PRO A 207 11.97 -9.05 -0.03
N ALA A 208 12.62 -9.89 -0.83
CA ALA A 208 11.91 -10.58 -1.90
C ALA A 208 10.79 -11.45 -1.30
N ALA A 209 9.69 -11.61 -2.03
CA ALA A 209 8.54 -12.37 -1.56
C ALA A 209 8.85 -13.84 -1.26
N GLY A 210 9.94 -14.41 -1.79
CA GLY A 210 10.28 -15.81 -1.59
C GLY A 210 9.17 -16.73 -2.14
N PRO A 211 8.73 -17.76 -1.38
CA PRO A 211 7.68 -18.67 -1.82
C PRO A 211 6.25 -18.15 -1.57
N TRP A 212 6.11 -16.96 -0.99
CA TRP A 212 4.83 -16.45 -0.48
C TRP A 212 3.94 -15.89 -1.60
N ALA A 213 2.65 -16.22 -1.50
CA ALA A 213 1.57 -15.60 -2.26
C ALA A 213 0.48 -15.15 -1.27
N GLY A 214 -0.05 -13.95 -1.44
CA GLY A 214 -1.25 -13.51 -0.73
C GLY A 214 -2.45 -14.38 -1.10
N THR A 215 -3.15 -14.94 -0.10
CA THR A 215 -4.44 -15.63 -0.29
C THR A 215 -5.64 -14.78 0.09
N TRP A 216 -5.41 -13.73 0.86
CA TRP A 216 -6.41 -12.75 1.28
C TRP A 216 -5.64 -11.47 1.67
N ALA A 217 -6.20 -10.31 1.35
CA ALA A 217 -5.75 -9.02 1.82
C ALA A 217 -6.91 -8.03 1.76
N ALA A 218 -6.77 -6.91 2.46
CA ALA A 218 -7.65 -5.75 2.38
C ALA A 218 -6.82 -4.49 2.62
N ALA A 219 -7.03 -3.48 1.78
CA ALA A 219 -6.38 -2.17 1.90
C ALA A 219 -6.99 -1.40 3.09
N THR A 220 -6.15 -0.75 3.90
CA THR A 220 -6.64 0.18 4.92
C THR A 220 -7.25 1.41 4.24
N ASP A 221 -8.52 1.72 4.52
CA ASP A 221 -9.11 3.00 4.13
C ASP A 221 -8.69 4.11 5.10
N ASP A 222 -9.03 5.35 4.78
CA ASP A 222 -8.70 6.51 5.62
C ASP A 222 -9.55 6.62 6.89
N GLY A 223 -10.40 5.63 7.16
CA GLY A 223 -11.16 5.48 8.39
C GLY A 223 -10.31 4.90 9.52
N LEU A 224 -10.34 5.56 10.68
CA LEU A 224 -9.94 4.92 11.93
C LEU A 224 -11.19 4.42 12.67
N ALA A 225 -11.18 3.16 13.05
CA ALA A 225 -12.17 2.61 13.95
C ALA A 225 -11.92 3.20 15.35
N ALA A 226 -12.85 4.05 15.80
CA ALA A 226 -12.70 4.74 17.07
C ALA A 226 -12.88 3.80 18.27
N GLY A 227 -11.93 3.86 19.20
CA GLY A 227 -11.99 3.21 20.50
C GLY A 227 -12.81 4.02 21.54
N PRO A 228 -12.58 3.78 22.84
CA PRO A 228 -11.54 2.94 23.42
C PRO A 228 -11.91 1.44 23.37
N TRP A 229 -10.92 0.61 23.07
CA TRP A 229 -11.00 -0.86 23.07
C TRP A 229 -10.00 -1.43 24.10
N PRO A 230 -10.32 -1.37 25.40
CA PRO A 230 -9.48 -1.98 26.43
C PRO A 230 -9.56 -3.50 26.40
N GLU A 231 -8.40 -4.16 26.29
CA GLU A 231 -8.21 -5.57 26.66
C GLU A 231 -9.29 -6.49 26.06
N ARG A 232 -9.37 -6.55 24.72
CA ARG A 232 -10.40 -7.31 24.00
C ARG A 232 -9.81 -8.17 22.88
N THR A 233 -10.53 -9.22 22.50
CA THR A 233 -10.15 -10.12 21.41
C THR A 233 -11.06 -9.91 20.20
N LEU A 234 -10.45 -9.66 19.05
CA LEU A 234 -11.08 -9.70 17.74
C LEU A 234 -10.90 -11.08 17.14
N ARG A 235 -11.90 -11.61 16.45
CA ARG A 235 -11.86 -12.86 15.71
C ARG A 235 -12.50 -12.66 14.35
N MET A 236 -11.65 -12.51 13.34
CA MET A 236 -12.01 -12.16 11.98
C MET A 236 -12.11 -13.41 11.11
N VAL A 237 -13.07 -13.40 10.18
CA VAL A 237 -13.35 -14.52 9.27
C VAL A 237 -12.81 -14.15 7.91
N GLU A 238 -11.80 -14.86 7.41
CA GLU A 238 -11.19 -14.54 6.11
C GLU A 238 -11.29 -15.67 5.11
N HIS A 239 -11.75 -15.35 3.90
CA HIS A 239 -11.96 -16.32 2.84
C HIS A 239 -10.74 -16.42 1.93
N THR A 240 -10.17 -17.62 1.86
CA THR A 240 -8.91 -17.90 1.16
C THR A 240 -9.13 -18.08 -0.35
N SER A 241 -8.38 -17.35 -1.18
CA SER A 241 -8.32 -17.61 -2.63
C SER A 241 -7.48 -18.84 -2.99
N ARG A 242 -6.41 -19.14 -2.26
CA ARG A 242 -5.53 -20.29 -2.50
C ARG A 242 -5.09 -20.93 -1.19
N GLY A 243 -5.00 -22.25 -1.18
CA GLY A 243 -4.39 -22.98 -0.08
C GLY A 243 -2.86 -23.00 -0.11
N GLY A 244 -2.27 -23.54 0.97
CA GLY A 244 -0.84 -23.77 1.10
C GLY A 244 -0.49 -24.61 2.34
N SER A 245 0.78 -24.99 2.45
CA SER A 245 1.30 -25.82 3.56
C SER A 245 1.93 -24.99 4.68
N GLN A 246 2.16 -23.71 4.43
CA GLN A 246 2.57 -22.72 5.42
C GLN A 246 1.68 -21.47 5.32
N VAL A 247 1.55 -20.78 6.45
CA VAL A 247 0.84 -19.50 6.55
C VAL A 247 1.67 -18.48 7.32
N ARG A 248 1.49 -17.21 7.00
CA ARG A 248 1.85 -16.08 7.86
C ARG A 248 0.79 -14.99 7.70
N VAL A 249 0.70 -14.10 8.70
CA VAL A 249 -0.20 -12.94 8.65
C VAL A 249 0.59 -11.65 8.63
N ARG A 250 0.02 -10.63 7.97
CA ARG A 250 0.53 -9.27 7.93
C ARG A 250 -0.42 -8.38 8.73
N LEU A 251 0.13 -7.65 9.68
CA LEU A 251 -0.55 -6.66 10.49
C LEU A 251 -0.06 -5.27 10.11
N ASP A 252 -0.97 -4.31 10.11
CA ASP A 252 -0.74 -2.93 9.71
C ASP A 252 -1.33 -1.96 10.74
N ASN A 253 -0.65 -0.85 10.96
CA ASN A 253 -1.04 0.26 11.82
C ASN A 253 -0.96 1.59 11.05
N ALA A 254 -1.31 1.55 9.75
CA ALA A 254 -1.38 2.70 8.88
C ALA A 254 -2.32 3.78 9.45
N TYR A 255 -1.94 5.04 9.25
CA TYR A 255 -2.68 6.26 9.63
C TYR A 255 -2.94 6.47 11.14
N ASP A 256 -2.76 5.48 12.00
CA ASP A 256 -2.86 5.67 13.46
C ASP A 256 -1.65 6.46 13.96
N PRO A 257 -1.84 7.62 14.62
CA PRO A 257 -0.75 8.37 15.24
C PRO A 257 -0.17 7.69 16.49
N GLY A 258 -0.82 6.66 17.05
CA GLY A 258 -0.37 5.92 18.22
C GLY A 258 0.20 4.53 17.90
N PRO A 259 1.08 3.99 18.75
CA PRO A 259 1.49 2.59 18.65
C PRO A 259 0.37 1.66 19.16
N LEU A 260 0.30 0.46 18.57
CA LEU A 260 -0.63 -0.61 18.95
C LEU A 260 0.12 -1.89 19.32
N VAL A 261 -0.44 -2.67 20.26
CA VAL A 261 0.14 -3.96 20.67
C VAL A 261 -0.89 -5.07 20.54
N VAL A 262 -0.57 -6.07 19.71
CA VAL A 262 -1.27 -7.34 19.65
C VAL A 262 -0.59 -8.29 20.63
N GLY A 263 -1.23 -8.56 21.77
CA GLY A 263 -0.67 -9.37 22.86
C GLY A 263 -0.56 -10.86 22.52
N HIS A 264 -1.48 -11.34 21.69
CA HIS A 264 -1.49 -12.72 21.16
C HIS A 264 -2.28 -12.77 19.87
N ALA A 265 -1.83 -13.60 18.92
CA ALA A 265 -2.52 -13.85 17.66
C ALA A 265 -2.61 -15.36 17.37
N THR A 266 -3.74 -15.80 16.83
CA THR A 266 -3.94 -17.20 16.42
C THR A 266 -4.59 -17.32 15.05
N VAL A 267 -4.39 -18.47 14.41
CA VAL A 267 -5.06 -18.86 13.16
C VAL A 267 -5.71 -20.23 13.31
N ALA A 268 -6.89 -20.41 12.72
CA ALA A 268 -7.59 -21.69 12.64
C ALA A 268 -8.41 -21.80 11.35
N VAL A 269 -8.73 -23.01 10.90
CA VAL A 269 -9.78 -23.22 9.89
C VAL A 269 -11.15 -23.06 10.56
N ARG A 270 -12.05 -22.29 9.96
CA ARG A 270 -13.39 -22.05 10.49
C ARG A 270 -14.31 -23.25 10.27
N GLN A 271 -15.08 -23.60 11.29
CA GLN A 271 -16.19 -24.56 11.14
C GLN A 271 -17.50 -23.83 10.82
N ALA A 272 -17.92 -22.93 11.71
CA ALA A 272 -19.10 -22.08 11.55
C ALA A 272 -19.06 -20.98 12.61
N GLY A 273 -19.64 -19.82 12.34
CA GLY A 273 -19.64 -18.70 13.29
C GLY A 273 -18.22 -18.34 13.75
N ALA A 274 -18.04 -18.20 15.06
CA ALA A 274 -16.74 -17.99 15.71
C ALA A 274 -16.00 -19.31 16.07
N THR A 275 -16.55 -20.47 15.70
CA THR A 275 -16.05 -21.79 16.09
C THR A 275 -15.03 -22.32 15.09
N PRO A 276 -13.80 -22.65 15.52
CA PRO A 276 -12.80 -23.30 14.68
C PRO A 276 -13.03 -24.81 14.57
N VAL A 277 -12.53 -25.43 13.49
CA VAL A 277 -12.52 -26.90 13.29
C VAL A 277 -11.60 -27.61 14.28
N SER A 278 -10.54 -26.94 14.74
CA SER A 278 -9.55 -27.48 15.66
C SER A 278 -8.98 -26.38 16.55
N THR A 279 -8.08 -26.73 17.48
CA THR A 279 -7.42 -25.74 18.33
C THR A 279 -6.70 -24.67 17.50
N PRO A 280 -7.00 -23.37 17.72
CA PRO A 280 -6.27 -22.29 17.07
C PRO A 280 -4.77 -22.38 17.36
N VAL A 281 -3.96 -22.15 16.32
CA VAL A 281 -2.51 -22.25 16.40
C VAL A 281 -1.94 -20.85 16.60
N THR A 282 -1.01 -20.71 17.54
CA THR A 282 -0.37 -19.42 17.86
C THR A 282 0.54 -18.97 16.72
N LEU A 283 0.45 -17.69 16.40
CA LEU A 283 1.38 -16.97 15.53
C LEU A 283 2.45 -16.29 16.40
N THR A 284 3.68 -16.23 15.89
CA THR A 284 4.79 -15.51 16.53
C THR A 284 5.33 -14.43 15.60
N PHE A 285 6.01 -13.43 16.16
CA PHE A 285 6.61 -12.30 15.45
C PHE A 285 8.04 -12.14 15.93
N GLY A 286 9.03 -12.54 15.11
CA GLY A 286 10.42 -12.58 15.54
C GLY A 286 10.65 -13.54 16.73
N GLY A 287 9.89 -14.64 16.77
CA GLY A 287 9.90 -15.64 17.84
C GLY A 287 9.12 -15.28 19.11
N GLN A 288 8.44 -14.12 19.14
CA GLN A 288 7.65 -13.68 20.29
C GLN A 288 6.15 -13.81 20.02
N PRO A 289 5.30 -14.12 21.02
CA PRO A 289 3.85 -14.17 20.84
C PRO A 289 3.19 -12.79 20.67
N GLU A 290 3.87 -11.72 21.11
CA GLU A 290 3.41 -10.35 21.05
C GLU A 290 3.97 -9.63 19.81
N ALA A 291 3.11 -8.86 19.13
CA ALA A 291 3.50 -7.95 18.05
C ALA A 291 3.29 -6.50 18.50
N ALA A 292 4.35 -5.69 18.45
CA ALA A 292 4.27 -4.25 18.64
C ALA A 292 4.30 -3.56 17.27
N LEU A 293 3.28 -2.77 16.98
CA LEU A 293 3.16 -1.96 15.77
C LEU A 293 3.38 -0.49 16.17
N PRO A 294 4.47 0.16 15.74
CA PRO A 294 4.60 1.59 15.92
C PRO A 294 3.54 2.33 15.08
N ALA A 295 3.33 3.62 15.35
CA ALA A 295 2.47 4.47 14.52
C ALA A 295 2.93 4.40 13.05
N GLY A 296 2.01 4.05 12.14
CA GLY A 296 2.31 3.87 10.71
C GLY A 296 3.18 2.66 10.35
N GLY A 297 3.43 1.76 11.31
CA GLY A 297 4.27 0.59 11.13
C GLY A 297 3.49 -0.71 10.92
N GLN A 298 4.21 -1.74 10.51
CA GLN A 298 3.68 -3.06 10.21
C GLN A 298 4.37 -4.15 11.04
N ALA A 299 3.74 -5.31 11.11
CA ALA A 299 4.34 -6.54 11.63
C ALA A 299 3.96 -7.73 10.74
N VAL A 300 4.89 -8.64 10.49
CA VAL A 300 4.64 -9.89 9.75
C VAL A 300 4.96 -11.05 10.67
N SER A 301 4.06 -12.02 10.78
CA SER A 301 4.32 -13.19 11.61
C SER A 301 5.42 -14.07 11.01
N ASP A 302 6.09 -14.82 11.86
CA ASP A 302 6.99 -15.89 11.45
C ASP A 302 6.20 -16.94 10.63
N PRO A 303 6.87 -17.64 9.68
CA PRO A 303 6.26 -18.75 8.96
C PRO A 303 5.74 -19.84 9.89
N LEU A 304 4.47 -20.20 9.76
CA LEU A 304 3.84 -21.27 10.52
C LEU A 304 3.50 -22.45 9.60
N PRO A 305 4.02 -23.67 9.85
CA PRO A 305 3.53 -24.89 9.22
C PRO A 305 2.06 -25.13 9.59
N PHE A 306 1.16 -24.89 8.64
CA PHE A 306 -0.28 -24.95 8.83
C PHE A 306 -0.94 -25.19 7.47
N ALA A 307 -1.75 -26.24 7.37
CA ALA A 307 -2.45 -26.55 6.13
C ALA A 307 -3.63 -25.60 5.95
N VAL A 308 -3.48 -24.64 5.04
CA VAL A 308 -4.55 -23.72 4.64
C VAL A 308 -5.31 -24.35 3.46
N PRO A 309 -6.60 -24.68 3.61
CA PRO A 309 -7.43 -25.08 2.48
C PRO A 309 -7.66 -23.91 1.52
N ALA A 310 -7.85 -24.18 0.23
CA ALA A 310 -8.28 -23.18 -0.75
C ALA A 310 -9.81 -23.01 -0.73
N ASP A 311 -10.33 -21.83 -1.10
CA ASP A 311 -11.78 -21.51 -1.17
C ASP A 311 -12.49 -21.84 0.15
N ALA A 312 -11.84 -21.48 1.26
CA ALA A 312 -12.27 -21.83 2.61
C ALA A 312 -12.06 -20.67 3.59
N ASP A 313 -12.83 -20.68 4.67
CA ASP A 313 -12.76 -19.64 5.69
C ASP A 313 -11.74 -19.99 6.79
N LEU A 314 -10.91 -19.00 7.13
CA LEU A 314 -10.04 -19.01 8.29
C LEU A 314 -10.64 -18.13 9.41
N LEU A 315 -10.25 -18.43 10.64
CA LEU A 315 -10.40 -17.54 11.79
C LEU A 315 -9.01 -17.00 12.14
N VAL A 316 -8.83 -15.68 12.04
CA VAL A 316 -7.66 -14.99 12.58
C VAL A 316 -8.09 -14.22 13.82
N SER A 317 -7.55 -14.57 14.99
CA SER A 317 -7.89 -13.90 16.24
C SER A 317 -6.74 -13.04 16.72
N LEU A 318 -7.02 -11.79 17.10
CA LEU A 318 -6.07 -10.83 17.64
C LEU A 318 -6.53 -10.39 19.03
N TYR A 319 -5.72 -10.61 20.06
CA TYR A 319 -5.93 -10.01 21.38
C TYR A 319 -5.23 -8.65 21.43
N LEU A 320 -6.01 -7.60 21.60
CA LEU A 320 -5.54 -6.22 21.73
C LEU A 320 -5.17 -5.97 23.19
N LYS A 321 -3.88 -5.77 23.43
CA LYS A 321 -3.33 -5.56 24.77
C LYS A 321 -3.30 -4.07 25.10
N GLY A 322 -3.68 -3.73 26.32
CA GLY A 322 -3.89 -2.36 26.75
C GLY A 322 -5.17 -1.76 26.19
N THR A 323 -5.21 -0.42 26.11
CA THR A 323 -6.34 0.32 25.54
C THR A 323 -5.97 0.82 24.16
N VAL A 324 -6.59 0.24 23.14
CA VAL A 324 -6.50 0.72 21.75
C VAL A 324 -7.47 1.88 21.58
N THR A 325 -6.97 3.07 21.27
CA THR A 325 -7.81 4.28 21.15
C THR A 325 -8.29 4.53 19.72
N ASN A 326 -7.52 4.10 18.74
CA ASN A 326 -7.87 4.07 17.33
C ASN A 326 -7.30 2.77 16.73
N ALA A 327 -7.86 2.32 15.62
CA ALA A 327 -7.25 1.26 14.83
C ALA A 327 -7.50 1.55 13.35
N PRO A 328 -6.57 1.17 12.45
CA PRO A 328 -6.80 1.25 11.00
C PRO A 328 -8.05 0.46 10.64
N ALA A 329 -8.85 0.97 9.70
CA ALA A 329 -10.05 0.28 9.26
C ALA A 329 -10.10 0.12 7.75
N HIS A 330 -10.90 -0.83 7.31
CA HIS A 330 -11.42 -0.94 5.96
C HIS A 330 -12.93 -1.14 6.06
N SER A 331 -13.70 -0.20 5.54
CA SER A 331 -15.12 -0.05 5.84
C SER A 331 -16.03 -1.08 5.17
N VAL A 332 -15.65 -1.65 4.03
CA VAL A 332 -16.48 -2.59 3.25
C VAL A 332 -16.08 -4.04 3.51
N GLY A 333 -16.24 -4.49 4.76
CA GLY A 333 -15.92 -5.88 5.14
C GLY A 333 -16.85 -6.93 4.55
N LEU A 334 -18.16 -6.62 4.43
CA LEU A 334 -19.24 -7.53 3.98
C LEU A 334 -19.16 -8.95 4.57
N GLN A 335 -18.60 -9.08 5.77
CA GLN A 335 -18.28 -10.33 6.44
C GLN A 335 -18.49 -10.14 7.93
N ASP A 336 -19.24 -11.04 8.57
CA ASP A 336 -19.43 -11.03 10.02
C ASP A 336 -18.15 -11.47 10.73
N MET A 337 -17.63 -10.58 11.57
CA MET A 337 -16.48 -10.81 12.44
C MET A 337 -16.90 -10.65 13.89
N TYR A 338 -16.18 -11.25 14.83
CA TYR A 338 -16.60 -11.35 16.23
C TYR A 338 -15.65 -10.60 17.15
N THR A 339 -16.20 -9.94 18.16
CA THR A 339 -15.41 -9.28 19.22
C THR A 339 -15.88 -9.72 20.58
N THR A 340 -14.98 -9.86 21.53
CA THR A 340 -15.34 -9.96 22.95
C THR A 340 -15.71 -8.58 23.51
N ALA A 341 -16.29 -8.56 24.72
CA ALA A 341 -16.55 -7.31 25.44
C ALA A 341 -15.24 -6.69 25.95
N ASP A 342 -15.29 -5.40 26.27
CA ASP A 342 -14.18 -4.68 26.90
C ASP A 342 -13.73 -5.30 28.22
N GLY A 343 -12.40 -5.39 28.41
CA GLY A 343 -11.81 -5.91 29.63
C GLY A 343 -11.87 -7.42 29.80
N THR A 344 -12.27 -8.16 28.77
CA THR A 344 -12.38 -9.63 28.84
C THR A 344 -11.02 -10.33 28.69
N GLY A 345 -10.04 -9.67 28.08
CA GLY A 345 -8.70 -10.19 27.88
C GLY A 345 -8.58 -11.11 26.65
N ASP A 346 -7.66 -12.05 26.75
CA ASP A 346 -7.26 -12.94 25.65
C ASP A 346 -8.18 -14.17 25.54
N HIS A 347 -8.90 -14.24 24.43
CA HIS A 347 -9.78 -15.34 24.03
C HIS A 347 -9.40 -15.92 22.67
N THR A 348 -8.19 -15.65 22.19
CA THR A 348 -7.74 -16.03 20.84
C THR A 348 -7.66 -17.55 20.65
N ALA A 349 -7.39 -18.30 21.72
CA ALA A 349 -7.26 -19.77 21.70
C ALA A 349 -8.59 -20.53 21.91
N ASP A 350 -9.72 -19.83 22.10
CA ASP A 350 -11.01 -20.47 22.38
C ASP A 350 -11.48 -21.33 21.20
N THR A 351 -11.78 -22.61 21.49
CA THR A 351 -12.26 -23.61 20.52
C THR A 351 -13.77 -23.77 20.48
N GLY A 352 -14.46 -23.39 21.56
CA GLY A 352 -15.90 -23.53 21.73
C GLY A 352 -16.59 -22.17 21.88
N ASP A 353 -17.16 -21.93 23.06
CA ASP A 353 -17.92 -20.72 23.42
C ASP A 353 -17.03 -19.46 23.47
N PHE A 354 -16.59 -18.98 22.31
CA PHE A 354 -15.99 -17.64 22.18
C PHE A 354 -16.98 -16.62 22.75
N PRO A 355 -16.62 -15.82 23.77
CA PRO A 355 -17.56 -14.95 24.48
C PRO A 355 -17.85 -13.67 23.67
N SER A 356 -18.47 -13.87 22.51
CA SER A 356 -18.82 -12.82 21.57
C SER A 356 -19.78 -11.82 22.22
N ALA A 357 -19.39 -10.55 22.23
CA ALA A 357 -20.23 -9.43 22.65
C ALA A 357 -20.98 -8.77 21.48
N GLY A 358 -20.69 -9.18 20.24
CA GLY A 358 -21.36 -8.72 19.04
C GLY A 358 -20.57 -9.08 17.79
N THR A 359 -21.12 -8.73 16.63
CA THR A 359 -20.39 -8.76 15.36
C THR A 359 -20.03 -7.36 14.88
N PHE A 360 -18.99 -7.27 14.05
CA PHE A 360 -18.63 -6.09 13.28
C PHE A 360 -18.36 -6.49 11.82
N GLY A 361 -18.43 -5.52 10.91
CA GLY A 361 -18.42 -5.74 9.46
C GLY A 361 -17.40 -4.91 8.68
N PHE A 362 -16.29 -4.56 9.33
CA PHE A 362 -15.14 -3.84 8.75
C PHE A 362 -13.86 -4.61 9.10
N TRP A 363 -12.82 -4.56 8.27
CA TRP A 363 -11.51 -5.13 8.65
C TRP A 363 -10.68 -4.12 9.42
N THR A 364 -9.84 -4.60 10.32
CA THR A 364 -8.95 -3.74 11.12
C THR A 364 -7.69 -4.50 11.52
N ILE A 365 -6.55 -3.81 11.48
CA ILE A 365 -5.20 -4.29 11.86
C ILE A 365 -4.66 -5.45 10.99
N LEU A 366 -5.45 -6.48 10.70
CA LEU A 366 -5.10 -7.55 9.77
C LEU A 366 -5.15 -7.03 8.34
N ALA A 367 -3.98 -6.97 7.69
CA ALA A 367 -3.82 -6.45 6.33
C ALA A 367 -3.62 -7.54 5.27
N GLY A 368 -3.25 -8.76 5.69
CA GLY A 368 -3.12 -9.87 4.76
C GLY A 368 -2.82 -11.21 5.38
N ILE A 369 -3.11 -12.25 4.61
CA ILE A 369 -2.75 -13.64 4.90
C ILE A 369 -1.99 -14.16 3.68
N ASP A 370 -0.76 -14.61 3.92
CA ASP A 370 0.07 -15.20 2.88
C ASP A 370 0.20 -16.70 3.10
N VAL A 371 0.19 -17.44 2.01
CA VAL A 371 0.45 -18.88 1.98
C VAL A 371 1.68 -19.18 1.16
N ALA A 372 2.37 -20.26 1.51
CA ALA A 372 3.46 -20.80 0.71
C ALA A 372 3.26 -22.30 0.47
N ASP A 373 3.63 -22.73 -0.72
CA ASP A 373 3.72 -24.15 -1.10
C ASP A 373 4.86 -24.35 -2.11
N ALA A 374 5.14 -25.59 -2.51
CA ALA A 374 6.19 -25.89 -3.48
C ALA A 374 5.92 -25.31 -4.89
N ASP A 375 4.66 -24.99 -5.19
CA ASP A 375 4.16 -24.62 -6.52
C ASP A 375 3.37 -23.30 -6.53
N THR A 376 3.52 -22.44 -5.51
CA THR A 376 2.90 -21.11 -5.49
C THR A 376 3.40 -20.26 -6.66
N ALA A 377 2.46 -19.71 -7.43
CA ALA A 377 2.76 -18.88 -8.61
C ALA A 377 2.54 -17.39 -8.33
N GLY A 378 2.94 -16.90 -7.15
CA GLY A 378 2.75 -15.51 -6.74
C GLY A 378 1.28 -15.10 -6.61
N THR A 379 1.00 -13.81 -6.80
CA THR A 379 -0.28 -13.17 -6.50
C THR A 379 -0.77 -12.30 -7.64
N VAL A 380 -2.07 -12.44 -7.93
CA VAL A 380 -2.86 -11.49 -8.72
C VAL A 380 -3.51 -10.50 -7.75
N VAL A 381 -3.26 -9.21 -7.95
CA VAL A 381 -3.82 -8.13 -7.14
C VAL A 381 -4.98 -7.49 -7.89
N ALA A 382 -6.18 -7.58 -7.33
CA ALA A 382 -7.33 -6.79 -7.78
C ALA A 382 -7.23 -5.41 -7.13
N PHE A 383 -6.97 -4.36 -7.90
CA PHE A 383 -6.77 -3.01 -7.39
C PHE A 383 -7.83 -2.07 -7.96
N GLY A 384 -8.49 -1.31 -7.10
CA GLY A 384 -9.53 -0.39 -7.57
C GLY A 384 -10.38 0.25 -6.50
N ASP A 385 -11.60 0.56 -6.90
CA ASP A 385 -12.58 1.27 -6.07
C ASP A 385 -13.67 0.33 -5.48
N SER A 386 -14.85 0.88 -5.17
CA SER A 386 -16.00 0.15 -4.58
C SER A 386 -16.49 -1.03 -5.40
N ILE A 387 -16.28 -1.00 -6.72
CA ILE A 387 -16.65 -2.11 -7.59
C ILE A 387 -15.65 -3.28 -7.40
N THR A 388 -14.39 -2.97 -7.13
CA THR A 388 -13.37 -3.99 -6.80
C THR A 388 -13.56 -4.52 -5.39
N ASP A 389 -13.75 -3.61 -4.44
CA ASP A 389 -14.09 -3.87 -3.04
C ASP A 389 -15.37 -4.72 -2.87
N GLY A 390 -16.20 -4.77 -3.92
CA GLY A 390 -17.36 -5.64 -4.01
C GLY A 390 -18.60 -5.10 -3.30
N TYR A 391 -18.70 -3.77 -3.21
CA TYR A 391 -19.88 -3.07 -2.71
C TYR A 391 -21.16 -3.59 -3.38
N SER A 392 -22.27 -3.71 -2.63
CA SER A 392 -23.53 -4.34 -3.08
C SER A 392 -23.49 -5.85 -3.35
N SER A 393 -22.37 -6.56 -3.12
CA SER A 393 -22.40 -8.03 -3.05
C SER A 393 -23.10 -8.53 -1.79
N THR A 394 -23.69 -9.72 -1.84
CA THR A 394 -24.42 -10.28 -0.70
C THR A 394 -23.45 -10.56 0.47
N PRO A 395 -23.65 -9.97 1.66
CA PRO A 395 -22.78 -10.20 2.81
C PRO A 395 -22.64 -11.67 3.19
N ASN A 396 -21.46 -12.06 3.68
CA ASN A 396 -21.12 -13.42 4.09
C ASN A 396 -21.14 -14.49 2.97
N THR A 397 -21.20 -14.09 1.69
CA THR A 397 -21.21 -15.04 0.55
C THR A 397 -19.93 -15.04 -0.27
N ASN A 398 -19.01 -14.07 -0.02
CA ASN A 398 -17.78 -13.90 -0.80
C ASN A 398 -18.08 -13.85 -2.31
N SER A 399 -19.04 -12.99 -2.69
CA SER A 399 -19.56 -12.82 -4.07
C SER A 399 -18.99 -11.60 -4.79
N ARG A 400 -17.80 -11.15 -4.37
CA ARG A 400 -17.03 -10.12 -5.09
C ARG A 400 -16.39 -10.71 -6.34
N TRP A 401 -16.09 -9.89 -7.36
CA TRP A 401 -15.46 -10.42 -8.57
C TRP A 401 -14.07 -11.03 -8.31
N PRO A 402 -13.22 -10.55 -7.36
CA PRO A 402 -11.95 -11.21 -7.06
C PRO A 402 -12.14 -12.61 -6.45
N ASN A 403 -13.19 -12.81 -5.64
CA ASN A 403 -13.52 -14.14 -5.11
C ASN A 403 -13.98 -15.10 -6.22
N PHE A 404 -14.82 -14.63 -7.16
CA PHE A 404 -15.19 -15.46 -8.32
C PHE A 404 -14.00 -15.78 -9.22
N LEU A 405 -13.05 -14.84 -9.39
CA LEU A 405 -11.81 -15.09 -10.12
C LEU A 405 -10.98 -16.19 -9.44
N ALA A 406 -10.81 -16.12 -8.12
CA ALA A 406 -10.10 -17.16 -7.37
C ALA A 406 -10.71 -18.56 -7.60
N ARG A 407 -12.03 -18.67 -7.52
CA ARG A 407 -12.74 -19.95 -7.79
C ARG A 407 -12.55 -20.43 -9.22
N ARG A 408 -12.57 -19.53 -10.22
CA ARG A 408 -12.30 -19.89 -11.63
C ARG A 408 -10.90 -20.44 -11.82
N LEU A 409 -9.91 -19.80 -11.19
CA LEU A 409 -8.51 -20.26 -11.22
C LEU A 409 -8.35 -21.64 -10.58
N LEU A 410 -8.94 -21.85 -9.38
CA LEU A 410 -8.91 -23.14 -8.69
C LEU A 410 -9.61 -24.26 -9.46
N ALA A 411 -10.64 -23.96 -10.26
CA ALA A 411 -11.31 -24.94 -11.10
C ALA A 411 -10.39 -25.55 -12.17
N GLY A 412 -9.28 -24.88 -12.52
CA GLY A 412 -8.21 -25.40 -13.37
C GLY A 412 -7.20 -26.29 -12.62
N GLY A 413 -7.31 -26.39 -11.29
CA GLY A 413 -6.35 -27.03 -10.38
C GLY A 413 -5.63 -26.03 -9.49
N GLN A 414 -5.08 -26.49 -8.35
CA GLN A 414 -4.32 -25.64 -7.42
C GLN A 414 -2.83 -25.46 -7.83
N ALA A 415 -2.28 -26.46 -8.51
CA ALA A 415 -0.87 -26.46 -8.85
C ALA A 415 -0.53 -25.38 -9.88
N GLY A 416 0.42 -24.49 -9.54
CA GLY A 416 0.78 -23.34 -10.39
C GLY A 416 -0.26 -22.22 -10.42
N THR A 417 -1.28 -22.27 -9.57
CA THR A 417 -2.31 -21.22 -9.48
C THR A 417 -1.85 -20.10 -8.55
N PRO A 418 -1.95 -18.81 -8.97
CA PRO A 418 -1.63 -17.70 -8.09
C PRO A 418 -2.70 -17.54 -7.00
N GLY A 419 -2.33 -16.90 -5.90
CA GLY A 419 -3.33 -16.31 -5.01
C GLY A 419 -4.00 -15.09 -5.65
N VAL A 420 -5.23 -14.78 -5.23
CA VAL A 420 -5.94 -13.55 -5.60
C VAL A 420 -6.19 -12.76 -4.32
N VAL A 421 -5.83 -11.49 -4.32
CA VAL A 421 -6.10 -10.56 -3.22
C VAL A 421 -6.90 -9.36 -3.71
N ASP A 422 -7.69 -8.78 -2.81
CA ASP A 422 -8.59 -7.66 -3.08
C ASP A 422 -8.09 -6.41 -2.35
N GLU A 423 -7.64 -5.43 -3.13
CA GLU A 423 -7.11 -4.15 -2.66
C GLU A 423 -8.02 -3.01 -3.15
N GLY A 424 -9.32 -3.29 -3.29
CA GLY A 424 -10.36 -2.30 -3.51
C GLY A 424 -10.53 -1.39 -2.29
N ILE A 425 -10.87 -0.12 -2.52
CA ILE A 425 -11.36 0.79 -1.48
C ILE A 425 -12.59 1.51 -2.02
N ALA A 426 -13.72 1.40 -1.32
CA ALA A 426 -14.95 2.05 -1.77
C ALA A 426 -14.81 3.57 -1.93
N GLY A 427 -15.21 4.09 -3.11
CA GLY A 427 -15.10 5.52 -3.43
C GLY A 427 -13.69 6.01 -3.81
N ASN A 428 -12.70 5.11 -3.87
CA ASN A 428 -11.32 5.45 -4.19
C ASN A 428 -11.16 6.03 -5.59
N ARG A 429 -10.14 6.89 -5.72
CA ARG A 429 -9.82 7.67 -6.90
C ARG A 429 -8.35 7.55 -7.21
N ILE A 430 -7.99 7.59 -8.49
CA ILE A 430 -6.60 7.50 -8.94
C ILE A 430 -5.81 8.74 -8.50
N LEU A 431 -6.39 9.92 -8.70
CA LEU A 431 -5.63 11.18 -8.75
C LEU A 431 -5.60 11.94 -7.43
N GLN A 432 -6.72 11.90 -6.72
CA GLN A 432 -6.94 12.73 -5.54
C GLN A 432 -7.50 11.90 -4.43
N ASP A 433 -6.95 12.15 -3.27
CA ASP A 433 -7.41 11.64 -2.01
C ASP A 433 -8.85 12.13 -1.79
N ALA A 434 -9.71 11.21 -1.34
CA ALA A 434 -11.03 11.60 -0.89
C ALA A 434 -11.00 12.14 0.56
N PHE A 435 -9.83 12.04 1.20
CA PHE A 435 -9.49 12.49 2.54
C PHE A 435 -9.40 14.01 2.63
N SER A 436 -10.10 14.61 3.61
CA SER A 436 -9.94 16.04 3.95
C SER A 436 -9.32 16.29 5.33
N GLY A 437 -8.84 15.25 6.01
CA GLY A 437 -8.41 15.31 7.41
C GLY A 437 -9.53 14.92 8.38
N PHE A 438 -9.20 14.12 9.40
CA PHE A 438 -10.10 13.68 10.48
C PHE A 438 -11.08 14.74 11.00
N PRO A 439 -12.36 14.43 11.29
CA PRO A 439 -13.28 13.46 10.67
C PRO A 439 -14.37 14.20 9.86
N ASP A 440 -14.41 14.06 8.53
CA ASP A 440 -15.52 14.59 7.71
C ASP A 440 -16.55 13.53 7.29
N GLY A 441 -16.32 12.26 7.64
CA GLY A 441 -17.23 11.15 7.37
C GLY A 441 -17.13 10.56 5.96
N ARG A 442 -16.12 10.91 5.17
CA ARG A 442 -15.80 10.22 3.91
C ARG A 442 -14.74 9.16 4.18
N THR A 443 -15.02 7.92 3.78
CA THR A 443 -14.11 6.76 3.89
C THR A 443 -13.83 6.25 2.48
N ALA A 444 -12.98 6.97 1.74
CA ALA A 444 -12.67 6.65 0.35
C ALA A 444 -11.15 6.55 0.09
N GLY A 445 -10.38 6.56 1.17
CA GLY A 445 -8.97 6.27 1.19
C GLY A 445 -8.10 7.34 0.57
N VAL A 446 -6.81 7.07 0.69
CA VAL A 446 -5.76 7.80 -0.03
C VAL A 446 -5.83 7.46 -1.51
N SER A 447 -5.38 8.37 -2.38
CA SER A 447 -5.46 8.15 -3.84
C SER A 447 -4.78 6.84 -4.28
N GLY A 448 -5.29 6.20 -5.33
CA GLY A 448 -4.72 4.99 -5.91
C GLY A 448 -3.22 5.12 -6.18
N LEU A 449 -2.78 6.26 -6.75
CA LEU A 449 -1.37 6.58 -6.96
C LEU A 449 -0.55 6.67 -5.66
N ALA A 450 -1.14 7.12 -4.55
CA ALA A 450 -0.46 7.23 -3.27
C ALA A 450 -0.27 5.87 -2.59
N ARG A 451 -1.20 4.93 -2.77
CA ARG A 451 -1.17 3.61 -2.11
C ARG A 451 -0.58 2.47 -2.93
N LEU A 452 -0.19 2.69 -4.19
CA LEU A 452 0.40 1.64 -5.05
C LEU A 452 1.51 0.85 -4.36
N ASN A 453 2.43 1.54 -3.67
CA ASN A 453 3.55 0.85 -3.02
C ASN A 453 3.12 -0.03 -1.85
N HIS A 454 2.17 0.45 -1.05
CA HIS A 454 1.71 -0.19 0.17
C HIS A 454 0.77 -1.36 -0.15
N ASP A 455 -0.26 -1.10 -0.96
CA ASP A 455 -1.37 -2.03 -1.18
C ASP A 455 -1.15 -2.99 -2.35
N LEU A 456 -0.38 -2.61 -3.37
CA LEU A 456 -0.21 -3.41 -4.59
C LEU A 456 1.22 -3.97 -4.73
N ILE A 457 2.22 -3.09 -4.88
CA ILE A 457 3.62 -3.50 -5.11
C ILE A 457 4.17 -4.24 -3.89
N GLY A 458 3.73 -3.87 -2.69
CA GLY A 458 4.10 -4.52 -1.44
C GLY A 458 3.52 -5.92 -1.26
N GLN A 459 2.55 -6.34 -2.08
CA GLN A 459 1.93 -7.64 -1.94
C GLN A 459 2.91 -8.78 -2.23
N PRO A 460 2.97 -9.79 -1.36
CA PRO A 460 3.89 -10.92 -1.54
C PRO A 460 3.64 -11.64 -2.87
N GLY A 461 4.67 -11.63 -3.72
CA GLY A 461 4.64 -12.33 -5.00
C GLY A 461 3.74 -11.65 -6.03
N ALA A 462 3.39 -10.38 -5.84
CA ALA A 462 2.65 -9.59 -6.82
C ALA A 462 3.30 -9.74 -8.20
N ARG A 463 2.54 -10.30 -9.15
CA ARG A 463 3.02 -10.54 -10.52
C ARG A 463 2.12 -9.93 -11.57
N THR A 464 0.84 -9.82 -11.25
CA THR A 464 -0.18 -9.25 -12.14
C THR A 464 -1.14 -8.41 -11.32
N ALA A 465 -1.40 -7.19 -11.78
CA ALA A 465 -2.44 -6.33 -11.27
C ALA A 465 -3.60 -6.26 -12.28
N ILE A 466 -4.82 -6.37 -11.79
CA ILE A 466 -6.03 -6.00 -12.53
C ILE A 466 -6.50 -4.67 -11.96
N VAL A 467 -6.40 -3.60 -12.75
CA VAL A 467 -6.67 -2.23 -12.30
C VAL A 467 -8.04 -1.78 -12.83
N LEU A 468 -9.02 -1.64 -11.94
CA LEU A 468 -10.35 -1.08 -12.20
C LEU A 468 -10.54 0.17 -11.35
N GLU A 469 -10.23 1.34 -11.92
CA GLU A 469 -10.29 2.60 -11.17
C GLU A 469 -10.48 3.78 -12.14
N GLY A 470 -10.97 4.91 -11.63
CA GLY A 470 -11.19 6.15 -12.39
C GLY A 470 -12.66 6.57 -12.50
N ILE A 471 -13.60 5.71 -12.13
CA ILE A 471 -15.03 6.02 -12.18
C ILE A 471 -15.40 7.11 -11.16
N ASN A 472 -14.80 7.06 -9.97
CA ASN A 472 -15.00 8.07 -8.93
C ASN A 472 -14.28 9.39 -9.23
N ASP A 473 -13.15 9.35 -9.93
CA ASP A 473 -12.49 10.55 -10.45
C ASP A 473 -13.43 11.29 -11.40
N ILE A 474 -14.03 10.56 -12.36
CA ILE A 474 -15.00 11.11 -13.32
C ILE A 474 -16.24 11.65 -12.60
N ASN A 475 -16.83 10.88 -11.67
CA ASN A 475 -17.98 11.34 -10.89
C ASN A 475 -17.65 12.54 -9.97
N SER A 476 -16.35 12.81 -9.77
CA SER A 476 -15.84 13.99 -9.04
C SER A 476 -15.31 15.07 -10.00
N ASP A 477 -15.76 15.04 -11.26
CA ASP A 477 -15.49 16.01 -12.31
C ASP A 477 -14.03 16.08 -12.80
N ALA A 478 -13.22 15.04 -12.56
CA ALA A 478 -11.94 14.91 -13.25
C ALA A 478 -12.15 14.67 -14.74
N SER A 479 -11.25 15.21 -15.58
CA SER A 479 -11.33 14.98 -17.01
C SER A 479 -10.88 13.56 -17.37
N ALA A 480 -11.36 13.04 -18.50
CA ALA A 480 -10.87 11.76 -19.03
C ALA A 480 -9.35 11.76 -19.25
N ASP A 481 -8.77 12.90 -19.66
CA ASP A 481 -7.32 13.01 -19.89
C ASP A 481 -6.52 12.93 -18.59
N ASP A 482 -7.04 13.46 -17.49
CA ASP A 482 -6.41 13.34 -16.16
C ASP A 482 -6.45 11.88 -15.70
N VAL A 483 -7.60 11.20 -15.83
CA VAL A 483 -7.73 9.78 -15.48
C VAL A 483 -6.81 8.91 -16.34
N ILE A 484 -6.73 9.17 -17.65
CA ILE A 484 -5.80 8.48 -18.57
C ILE A 484 -4.34 8.71 -18.14
N THR A 485 -4.00 9.92 -17.71
CA THR A 485 -2.66 10.24 -17.21
C THR A 485 -2.34 9.46 -15.94
N GLY A 486 -3.29 9.39 -15.00
CA GLY A 486 -3.17 8.58 -13.79
C GLY A 486 -2.99 7.09 -14.08
N LEU A 487 -3.79 6.51 -14.98
CA LEU A 487 -3.66 5.10 -15.40
C LEU A 487 -2.30 4.80 -16.05
N ARG A 488 -1.75 5.73 -16.84
CA ARG A 488 -0.40 5.61 -17.40
C ARG A 488 0.68 5.63 -16.33
N GLN A 489 0.50 6.46 -15.31
CA GLN A 489 1.43 6.52 -14.19
C GLN A 489 1.39 5.22 -13.38
N ILE A 490 0.20 4.70 -13.05
CA ILE A 490 0.03 3.38 -12.42
C ILE A 490 0.80 2.32 -13.22
N ALA A 491 0.55 2.22 -14.53
CA ALA A 491 1.22 1.23 -15.36
C ALA A 491 2.75 1.37 -15.36
N THR A 492 3.26 2.60 -15.42
CA THR A 492 4.69 2.89 -15.39
C THR A 492 5.33 2.43 -14.07
N GLU A 493 4.69 2.70 -12.93
CA GLU A 493 5.19 2.32 -11.61
C GLU A 493 5.15 0.80 -11.40
N LEU A 494 4.08 0.14 -11.88
CA LEU A 494 3.96 -1.32 -11.81
C LEU A 494 4.94 -2.04 -12.73
N HIS A 495 5.17 -1.55 -13.95
CA HIS A 495 6.21 -2.10 -14.83
C HIS A 495 7.62 -1.92 -14.28
N ALA A 496 7.90 -0.79 -13.62
CA ALA A 496 9.16 -0.58 -12.91
C ALA A 496 9.33 -1.56 -11.74
N ALA A 497 8.23 -2.04 -11.14
CA ALA A 497 8.22 -3.11 -10.15
C ALA A 497 8.12 -4.52 -10.75
N HIS A 498 8.20 -4.67 -12.07
CA HIS A 498 8.07 -5.95 -12.80
C HIS A 498 6.72 -6.65 -12.63
N ILE A 499 5.65 -5.87 -12.40
CA ILE A 499 4.28 -6.34 -12.28
C ILE A 499 3.56 -6.11 -13.60
N ARG A 500 2.93 -7.17 -14.12
CA ARG A 500 2.05 -7.11 -15.30
C ARG A 500 0.80 -6.32 -14.98
N VAL A 501 0.32 -5.52 -15.93
CA VAL A 501 -0.88 -4.69 -15.76
C VAL A 501 -1.96 -5.06 -16.77
N LEU A 502 -3.10 -5.51 -16.26
CA LEU A 502 -4.35 -5.62 -17.00
C LEU A 502 -5.27 -4.46 -16.60
N ALA A 503 -5.47 -3.50 -17.49
CA ALA A 503 -6.43 -2.42 -17.25
C ALA A 503 -7.86 -2.90 -17.50
N ALA A 504 -8.77 -2.67 -16.57
CA ALA A 504 -10.18 -2.99 -16.73
C ALA A 504 -10.97 -1.76 -17.17
N THR A 505 -11.83 -1.90 -18.18
CA THR A 505 -12.73 -0.82 -18.60
C THR A 505 -13.72 -0.48 -17.48
N LEU A 506 -13.99 0.81 -17.28
CA LEU A 506 -15.00 1.32 -16.36
C LEU A 506 -16.38 0.77 -16.71
N THR A 507 -17.17 0.33 -15.73
CA THR A 507 -18.53 -0.21 -15.93
C THR A 507 -19.54 0.90 -16.27
N PRO A 508 -20.71 0.56 -16.84
CA PRO A 508 -21.74 1.55 -17.20
C PRO A 508 -22.27 2.29 -15.97
N ILE A 509 -22.58 3.59 -16.11
CA ILE A 509 -23.05 4.46 -15.02
C ILE A 509 -24.35 5.22 -15.33
N LYS A 510 -24.97 4.99 -16.49
CA LYS A 510 -26.20 5.70 -16.85
C LYS A 510 -27.32 5.35 -15.87
N GLY A 511 -27.92 6.39 -15.30
CA GLY A 511 -28.95 6.25 -14.27
C GLY A 511 -28.43 6.45 -12.85
N CYS A 512 -27.11 6.38 -12.61
CA CYS A 512 -26.57 6.71 -11.30
C CYS A 512 -26.87 8.17 -10.97
N SER A 513 -27.36 8.43 -9.75
CA SER A 513 -27.56 9.81 -9.25
C SER A 513 -26.26 10.62 -9.15
N CYS A 514 -25.12 9.93 -9.17
CA CYS A 514 -23.78 10.48 -9.16
C CYS A 514 -23.28 10.93 -10.54
N SER A 515 -24.00 10.61 -11.61
CA SER A 515 -23.51 10.74 -12.99
C SER A 515 -24.35 11.72 -13.84
N ASN A 516 -23.76 12.23 -14.91
CA ASN A 516 -24.44 13.00 -15.96
C ASN A 516 -23.84 12.70 -17.35
N ASP A 517 -24.40 13.30 -18.41
CA ASP A 517 -23.96 13.05 -19.80
C ASP A 517 -22.46 13.34 -20.04
N ALA A 518 -21.88 14.32 -19.33
CA ALA A 518 -20.44 14.61 -19.43
C ALA A 518 -19.59 13.50 -18.79
N HIS A 519 -20.06 12.93 -17.67
CA HIS A 519 -19.42 11.77 -17.03
C HIS A 519 -19.46 10.54 -17.93
N LEU A 520 -20.60 10.26 -18.58
CA LEU A 520 -20.73 9.17 -19.57
C LEU A 520 -19.72 9.33 -20.71
N ALA A 521 -19.63 10.53 -21.29
CA ALA A 521 -18.69 10.82 -22.37
C ALA A 521 -17.22 10.67 -21.93
N ALA A 522 -16.87 11.12 -20.71
CA ALA A 522 -15.52 10.98 -20.17
C ALA A 522 -15.15 9.52 -19.94
N ARG A 523 -16.08 8.75 -19.36
CA ARG A 523 -15.94 7.30 -19.17
C ARG A 523 -15.70 6.57 -20.49
N ASP A 524 -16.46 6.89 -21.54
CA ASP A 524 -16.27 6.30 -22.87
C ASP A 524 -14.92 6.63 -23.49
N GLN A 525 -14.41 7.85 -23.26
CA GLN A 525 -13.07 8.24 -23.69
C GLN A 525 -11.99 7.42 -22.96
N VAL A 526 -12.10 7.24 -21.64
CA VAL A 526 -11.19 6.38 -20.86
C VAL A 526 -11.26 4.93 -21.35
N ASN A 527 -12.46 4.39 -21.54
CA ASN A 527 -12.65 3.04 -22.03
C ASN A 527 -12.12 2.82 -23.45
N THR A 528 -12.27 3.82 -24.32
CA THR A 528 -11.66 3.81 -25.66
C THR A 528 -10.15 3.79 -25.56
N PHE A 529 -9.56 4.59 -24.67
CA PHE A 529 -8.12 4.57 -24.41
C PHE A 529 -7.65 3.19 -23.93
N ILE A 530 -8.31 2.58 -22.94
CA ILE A 530 -7.95 1.25 -22.42
C ILE A 530 -7.92 0.22 -23.55
N ARG A 531 -8.98 0.16 -24.38
CA ARG A 531 -9.09 -0.83 -25.47
C ARG A 531 -8.11 -0.62 -26.61
N THR A 532 -7.67 0.61 -26.86
CA THR A 532 -6.89 0.96 -28.07
C THR A 532 -5.43 1.32 -27.79
N SER A 533 -5.08 1.53 -26.52
CA SER A 533 -3.71 1.85 -26.13
C SER A 533 -2.77 0.70 -26.49
N THR A 534 -1.56 1.05 -26.91
CA THR A 534 -0.49 0.08 -27.19
C THR A 534 0.75 0.47 -26.37
N GLY A 535 1.37 -0.52 -25.74
CA GLY A 535 2.58 -0.32 -24.92
C GLY A 535 2.36 0.42 -23.59
N VAL A 536 1.11 0.57 -23.14
CA VAL A 536 0.79 1.12 -21.81
C VAL A 536 0.52 -0.01 -20.82
N PHE A 537 -0.37 -0.92 -21.18
CA PHE A 537 -0.72 -2.09 -20.37
C PHE A 537 -0.27 -3.36 -21.11
N ASP A 538 -0.11 -4.45 -20.36
CA ASP A 538 0.18 -5.77 -20.94
C ASP A 538 -1.07 -6.42 -21.53
N GLY A 539 -2.25 -5.96 -21.09
CA GLY A 539 -3.54 -6.35 -21.61
C GLY A 539 -4.66 -5.53 -20.98
N TRP A 540 -5.90 -5.91 -21.29
CA TRP A 540 -7.08 -5.28 -20.71
C TRP A 540 -8.23 -6.27 -20.57
N VAL A 541 -9.18 -5.96 -19.70
CA VAL A 541 -10.41 -6.74 -19.48
C VAL A 541 -11.63 -5.86 -19.73
N ASP A 542 -12.58 -6.35 -20.53
CA ASP A 542 -13.79 -5.59 -20.89
C ASP A 542 -14.92 -5.77 -19.86
N PHE A 543 -14.74 -5.20 -18.67
CA PHE A 543 -15.83 -5.20 -17.66
C PHE A 543 -17.05 -4.40 -18.11
N ASP A 544 -16.90 -3.38 -18.95
CA ASP A 544 -18.02 -2.66 -19.58
C ASP A 544 -18.88 -3.62 -20.40
N ALA A 545 -18.26 -4.30 -21.37
CA ALA A 545 -18.98 -5.26 -22.22
C ALA A 545 -19.52 -6.47 -21.44
N ALA A 546 -18.87 -6.86 -20.33
CA ALA A 546 -19.31 -7.96 -19.49
C ALA A 546 -20.66 -7.68 -18.80
N VAL A 547 -20.93 -6.42 -18.43
CA VAL A 547 -22.10 -6.08 -17.61
C VAL A 547 -23.12 -5.14 -18.26
N ARG A 548 -22.79 -4.47 -19.38
CA ARG A 548 -23.71 -3.53 -20.03
C ARG A 548 -24.93 -4.19 -20.66
N ASP A 549 -26.03 -3.46 -20.72
CA ASP A 549 -27.21 -3.85 -21.46
C ASP A 549 -26.90 -3.81 -22.97
N PRO A 550 -27.04 -4.93 -23.73
CA PRO A 550 -26.81 -4.91 -25.17
C PRO A 550 -27.78 -4.02 -25.96
N ALA A 551 -28.94 -3.66 -25.39
CA ALA A 551 -29.91 -2.74 -25.99
C ALA A 551 -29.66 -1.27 -25.63
N ASP A 552 -28.93 -1.00 -24.55
CA ASP A 552 -28.55 0.34 -24.10
C ASP A 552 -27.15 0.30 -23.44
N PRO A 553 -26.06 0.32 -24.23
CA PRO A 553 -24.69 0.07 -23.74
C PRO A 553 -24.18 1.02 -22.64
N GLU A 554 -24.83 2.17 -22.45
CA GLU A 554 -24.52 3.11 -21.37
C GLU A 554 -25.10 2.67 -20.01
N SER A 555 -26.06 1.74 -20.01
CA SER A 555 -26.72 1.21 -18.82
C SER A 555 -26.17 -0.17 -18.45
N MET A 556 -26.15 -0.48 -17.16
CA MET A 556 -25.88 -1.84 -16.69
C MET A 556 -27.10 -2.73 -16.98
N LEU A 557 -26.87 -3.98 -17.38
CA LEU A 557 -27.95 -4.93 -17.59
C LEU A 557 -28.70 -5.15 -16.27
N ALA A 558 -30.03 -5.05 -16.28
CA ALA A 558 -30.85 -5.12 -15.06
C ALA A 558 -30.66 -6.40 -14.23
N ALA A 559 -30.21 -7.51 -14.83
CA ALA A 559 -29.90 -8.74 -14.11
C ALA A 559 -28.58 -8.68 -13.33
N TYR A 560 -27.72 -7.71 -13.65
CA TYR A 560 -26.41 -7.49 -13.05
C TYR A 560 -26.38 -6.26 -12.16
N ASP A 561 -27.30 -5.32 -12.35
CA ASP A 561 -27.41 -4.08 -11.57
C ASP A 561 -27.94 -4.33 -10.15
N SER A 562 -27.27 -3.76 -9.14
CA SER A 562 -27.75 -3.78 -7.75
C SER A 562 -28.99 -2.90 -7.52
N GLY A 563 -29.31 -2.04 -8.49
CA GLY A 563 -30.42 -1.09 -8.48
C GLY A 563 -29.98 0.35 -8.26
N ASP A 564 -28.69 0.61 -8.04
CA ASP A 564 -28.13 1.96 -7.93
C ASP A 564 -27.51 2.48 -9.24
N HIS A 565 -27.48 1.63 -10.28
CA HIS A 565 -26.96 1.95 -11.61
C HIS A 565 -25.45 2.28 -11.62
N LEU A 566 -24.70 1.83 -10.62
CA LEU A 566 -23.24 1.97 -10.52
C LEU A 566 -22.58 0.63 -10.15
N HIS A 567 -23.07 -0.01 -9.08
CA HIS A 567 -22.48 -1.23 -8.54
C HIS A 567 -23.19 -2.48 -9.09
N PRO A 568 -22.43 -3.47 -9.58
CA PRO A 568 -22.97 -4.79 -9.83
C PRO A 568 -23.51 -5.45 -8.55
N GLY A 569 -24.53 -6.28 -8.68
CA GLY A 569 -24.86 -7.32 -7.70
C GLY A 569 -24.06 -8.61 -7.99
N ASP A 570 -24.31 -9.68 -7.21
CA ASP A 570 -23.58 -10.95 -7.29
C ASP A 570 -23.46 -11.52 -8.73
N ALA A 571 -24.55 -11.45 -9.50
CA ALA A 571 -24.55 -11.95 -10.88
C ALA A 571 -23.65 -11.11 -11.81
N GLY A 572 -23.61 -9.79 -11.62
CA GLY A 572 -22.74 -8.89 -12.37
C GLY A 572 -21.26 -9.08 -11.99
N TYR A 573 -20.95 -9.21 -10.70
CA TYR A 573 -19.60 -9.52 -10.24
C TYR A 573 -19.08 -10.85 -10.78
N ARG A 574 -19.96 -11.86 -10.84
CA ARG A 574 -19.63 -13.13 -11.50
C ARG A 574 -19.35 -12.94 -12.99
N ALA A 575 -20.18 -12.18 -13.71
CA ALA A 575 -19.99 -11.92 -15.13
C ALA A 575 -18.65 -11.18 -15.40
N MET A 576 -18.29 -10.21 -14.57
CA MET A 576 -16.98 -9.54 -14.61
C MET A 576 -15.85 -10.55 -14.43
N ALA A 577 -15.91 -11.38 -13.39
CA ALA A 577 -14.90 -12.39 -13.14
C ALA A 577 -14.77 -13.37 -14.31
N GLU A 578 -15.86 -13.75 -14.96
CA GLU A 578 -15.89 -14.65 -16.12
C GLU A 578 -15.23 -14.05 -17.38
N ALA A 579 -15.23 -12.72 -17.52
CA ALA A 579 -14.61 -12.01 -18.63
C ALA A 579 -13.07 -11.97 -18.57
N ILE A 580 -12.47 -12.27 -17.40
CA ILE A 580 -11.02 -12.21 -17.22
C ILE A 580 -10.34 -13.38 -17.96
N PRO A 581 -9.39 -13.11 -18.87
CA PRO A 581 -8.61 -14.14 -19.56
C PRO A 581 -7.55 -14.73 -18.62
N LEU A 582 -7.73 -15.99 -18.22
CA LEU A 582 -6.86 -16.63 -17.21
C LEU A 582 -5.43 -16.85 -17.70
N ASP A 583 -5.21 -16.96 -19.01
CA ASP A 583 -3.90 -17.10 -19.65
C ASP A 583 -3.08 -15.79 -19.67
N ALA A 584 -3.73 -14.66 -19.41
CA ALA A 584 -3.07 -13.36 -19.26
C ALA A 584 -2.55 -13.12 -17.83
N LEU A 585 -2.93 -13.96 -16.85
CA LEU A 585 -2.66 -13.75 -15.43
C LEU A 585 -1.30 -14.25 -14.95
#